data_AF-U6DCU3-F1
#
_entry.id   AF-U6DCU3-F1
#
_cell.length_a   1.000
_cell.length_b   1.000
_cell.length_c   1.000
_cell.angle_alpha   90.00
_cell.angle_beta   90.00
_cell.angle_gamma   90.00
#
_symmetry.space_group_name_H-M   'P 1'
#
loop_
_entity.id
_entity.type
_entity.pdbx_description
1 polymer ?
#
loop_
_entity_poly.entity_id
_entity_poly.type
_entity_poly.pdbx_seq_one_letter_code
_entity_poly.pdbx_strand_id
1 'polypeptide(L)'
;YEPPQALSPPALPPPAPSPPAWQARALGTARLQLVEFSAFVEPPDAVDSYQRHLFVHISQHCPSPGAPPLESVDVRQIYDKFPEKKGGLRELYDRGPPHAFFLVKFWADLNWGPSGEEVGTGGSSGGFYGVSSQYESLEHMTLTCSSKVCSFGKQVVEKVETERAQLEDGRFVYRLLRSPMCEYLVNFLHKLRQLPERYMMNSVLE
;
A
#
# COMPACT_ATOMS: atom_id res chain seq x y z
N TYR A 1 -10.02 19.67 -68.46
CA TYR A 1 -9.68 20.14 -67.11
C TYR A 1 -10.41 19.24 -66.14
N GLU A 2 -9.69 18.31 -65.52
CA GLU A 2 -10.23 17.38 -64.52
C GLU A 2 -9.99 17.99 -63.13
N PRO A 3 -10.94 17.91 -62.18
CA PRO A 3 -10.77 18.52 -60.87
C PRO A 3 -9.84 17.64 -59.99
N PRO A 4 -9.07 18.25 -59.06
CA PRO A 4 -8.11 17.51 -58.25
C PRO A 4 -8.82 16.66 -57.19
N GLN A 5 -8.35 15.42 -57.00
CA GLN A 5 -8.81 14.52 -55.95
C GLN A 5 -8.43 15.06 -54.56
N ALA A 6 -9.42 15.17 -53.67
CA ALA A 6 -9.20 15.51 -52.27
C ALA A 6 -8.55 14.33 -51.54
N LEU A 7 -7.35 14.56 -50.99
CA LEU A 7 -6.66 13.61 -50.10
C LEU A 7 -7.38 13.57 -48.75
N SER A 8 -7.88 12.39 -48.38
CA SER A 8 -8.48 12.12 -47.07
C SER A 8 -7.42 12.23 -45.96
N PRO A 9 -7.74 12.82 -44.78
CA PRO A 9 -6.81 12.88 -43.67
C PRO A 9 -6.54 11.49 -43.07
N PRO A 10 -5.36 11.26 -42.46
CA PRO A 10 -5.04 9.97 -41.85
C PRO A 10 -5.99 9.68 -40.69
N ALA A 11 -6.52 8.44 -40.67
CA ALA A 11 -7.38 7.98 -39.60
C ALA A 11 -6.62 8.00 -38.26
N LEU A 12 -7.17 8.72 -37.29
CA LEU A 12 -6.69 8.70 -35.91
C LEU A 12 -6.78 7.25 -35.38
N PRO A 13 -5.76 6.76 -34.65
CA PRO A 13 -5.83 5.45 -34.03
C PRO A 13 -7.03 5.41 -33.06
N PRO A 14 -7.74 4.28 -32.96
CA PRO A 14 -8.89 4.16 -32.07
C PRO A 14 -8.47 4.48 -30.63
N PRO A 15 -9.31 5.17 -29.85
CA PRO A 15 -9.02 5.42 -28.45
C PRO A 15 -8.83 4.08 -27.74
N ALA A 16 -7.74 3.98 -26.95
CA ALA A 16 -7.49 2.80 -26.13
C ALA A 16 -8.72 2.54 -25.24
N PRO A 17 -9.15 1.27 -25.09
CA PRO A 17 -10.30 0.95 -24.26
C PRO A 17 -10.08 1.49 -22.85
N SER A 18 -11.00 2.35 -22.40
CA SER A 18 -10.99 2.87 -21.03
C SER A 18 -11.11 1.70 -20.05
N PRO A 19 -10.32 1.67 -18.97
CA PRO A 19 -10.44 0.63 -17.96
C PRO A 19 -11.88 0.61 -17.41
N PRO A 20 -12.42 -0.58 -17.06
CA PRO A 20 -13.74 -0.70 -16.45
C PRO A 20 -13.92 0.26 -15.26
N ALA A 21 -15.10 0.85 -15.12
CA ALA A 21 -15.39 1.85 -14.08
C ALA A 21 -15.11 1.38 -12.64
N TRP A 22 -15.06 0.07 -12.38
CA TRP A 22 -14.66 -0.50 -11.08
C TRP A 22 -13.15 -0.41 -10.82
N GLN A 23 -12.30 -0.47 -11.86
CA GLN A 23 -10.84 -0.33 -11.72
C GLN A 23 -10.45 1.09 -11.31
N ALA A 24 -11.28 2.07 -11.66
CA ALA A 24 -11.10 3.43 -11.20
C ALA A 24 -11.43 3.62 -9.72
N ARG A 25 -11.94 2.60 -9.00
CA ARG A 25 -12.50 2.75 -7.64
C ARG A 25 -11.85 1.83 -6.60
N ALA A 26 -10.99 0.92 -7.03
CA ALA A 26 -10.36 -0.09 -6.19
C ALA A 26 -8.84 -0.05 -6.36
N LEU A 27 -8.09 -0.37 -5.31
CA LEU A 27 -6.64 -0.52 -5.39
C LEU A 27 -6.33 -1.87 -6.00
N GLY A 28 -6.18 -1.90 -7.32
CA GLY A 28 -5.98 -3.13 -8.05
C GLY A 28 -6.10 -2.97 -9.56
N THR A 29 -5.67 -4.01 -10.25
CA THR A 29 -5.78 -4.15 -11.70
C THR A 29 -6.79 -5.24 -12.06
N ALA A 30 -6.99 -5.49 -13.35
CA ALA A 30 -7.74 -6.67 -13.83
C ALA A 30 -7.18 -8.00 -13.30
N ARG A 31 -5.86 -8.05 -13.04
CA ARG A 31 -5.15 -9.28 -12.71
C ARG A 31 -4.96 -9.49 -11.23
N LEU A 32 -4.81 -8.42 -10.45
CA LEU A 32 -4.54 -8.51 -9.02
C LEU A 32 -5.19 -7.32 -8.32
N GLN A 33 -6.00 -7.59 -7.30
CA GLN A 33 -6.61 -6.58 -6.45
C GLN A 33 -6.09 -6.72 -5.02
N LEU A 34 -5.78 -5.60 -4.39
CA LEU A 34 -5.65 -5.56 -2.94
C LEU A 34 -7.06 -5.70 -2.35
N VAL A 35 -7.21 -6.49 -1.30
CA VAL A 35 -8.50 -6.70 -0.61
C VAL A 35 -8.46 -6.08 0.76
N GLU A 36 -7.40 -6.41 1.52
CA GLU A 36 -7.18 -5.88 2.85
C GLU A 36 -5.69 -5.58 3.05
N PHE A 37 -5.39 -4.48 3.73
CA PHE A 37 -4.05 -4.17 4.23
C PHE A 37 -4.18 -3.62 5.65
N SER A 38 -3.40 -4.16 6.57
CA SER A 38 -3.37 -3.68 7.96
C SER A 38 -1.95 -3.69 8.49
N ALA A 39 -1.59 -2.63 9.22
CA ALA A 39 -0.41 -2.62 10.08
C ALA A 39 -0.90 -2.45 11.51
N PHE A 40 -0.43 -3.30 12.42
CA PHE A 40 -1.02 -3.43 13.75
C PHE A 40 0.00 -3.81 14.82
N VAL A 41 -0.42 -3.66 16.06
CA VAL A 41 0.27 -4.17 17.23
C VAL A 41 -0.68 -4.97 18.11
N GLU A 42 -0.18 -6.10 18.60
CA GLU A 42 -0.88 -7.00 19.52
C GLU A 42 -0.19 -6.95 20.88
N PRO A 43 -0.90 -6.57 21.95
CA PRO A 43 -0.37 -6.63 23.30
C PRO A 43 -0.02 -8.08 23.71
N PRO A 44 0.99 -8.28 24.57
CA PRO A 44 1.40 -9.62 25.02
C PRO A 44 0.28 -10.39 25.75
N ASP A 45 -0.67 -9.70 26.40
CA ASP A 45 -1.80 -10.30 27.13
C ASP A 45 -3.03 -10.61 26.23
N ALA A 46 -2.92 -10.44 24.91
CA ALA A 46 -4.02 -10.63 23.96
C ALA A 46 -4.36 -12.11 23.64
N VAL A 47 -3.95 -13.07 24.49
CA VAL A 47 -4.26 -14.49 24.28
C VAL A 47 -5.77 -14.76 24.40
N ASP A 48 -6.50 -13.94 25.17
CA ASP A 48 -7.95 -14.09 25.39
C ASP A 48 -8.81 -12.92 24.86
N SER A 49 -8.20 -11.81 24.45
CA SER A 49 -8.89 -10.69 23.82
C SER A 49 -8.29 -10.45 22.43
N TYR A 50 -9.11 -10.52 21.38
CA TYR A 50 -8.74 -10.17 19.99
C TYR A 50 -8.41 -8.67 19.82
N GLN A 51 -7.77 -8.05 20.81
CA GLN A 51 -7.56 -6.63 20.92
C GLN A 51 -6.23 -6.26 20.26
N ARG A 52 -6.24 -6.24 18.93
CA ARG A 52 -5.16 -5.64 18.13
C ARG A 52 -5.45 -4.15 17.92
N HIS A 53 -4.43 -3.32 18.06
CA HIS A 53 -4.51 -1.91 17.65
C HIS A 53 -4.07 -1.79 16.20
N LEU A 54 -4.88 -1.13 15.37
CA LEU A 54 -4.58 -0.90 13.95
C LEU A 54 -3.94 0.49 13.80
N PHE A 55 -2.67 0.53 13.40
CA PHE A 55 -2.03 1.79 13.00
C PHE A 55 -2.65 2.33 11.72
N VAL A 56 -2.84 1.45 10.75
CA VAL A 56 -3.49 1.75 9.47
C VAL A 56 -4.30 0.55 9.02
N HIS A 57 -5.39 0.82 8.31
CA HIS A 57 -6.26 -0.21 7.75
C HIS A 57 -6.83 0.23 6.40
N ILE A 58 -6.79 -0.67 5.43
CA ILE A 58 -7.50 -0.59 4.16
C ILE A 58 -8.38 -1.83 4.08
N SER A 59 -9.66 -1.65 3.81
CA SER A 59 -10.58 -2.75 3.47
C SER A 59 -11.40 -2.37 2.24
N GLN A 60 -11.39 -3.27 1.25
CA GLN A 60 -12.14 -3.12 0.00
C GLN A 60 -13.33 -4.07 -0.12
N HIS A 61 -13.70 -4.76 0.97
CA HIS A 61 -14.79 -5.74 1.01
C HIS A 61 -16.20 -5.15 0.79
N CYS A 62 -16.36 -3.83 0.83
CA CYS A 62 -17.64 -3.17 0.62
C CYS A 62 -17.46 -1.85 -0.17
N PRO A 63 -17.24 -1.91 -1.50
CA PRO A 63 -17.26 -0.69 -2.30
C PRO A 63 -18.67 -0.12 -2.22
N SER A 64 -18.84 1.05 -1.58
CA SER A 64 -20.13 1.71 -1.48
C SER A 64 -20.74 1.86 -2.88
N PRO A 65 -22.00 1.46 -3.12
CA PRO A 65 -22.64 1.66 -4.41
C PRO A 65 -22.57 3.14 -4.80
N GLY A 66 -21.76 3.47 -5.80
CA GLY A 66 -21.53 4.86 -6.23
C GLY A 66 -20.30 5.57 -5.64
N ALA A 67 -19.33 4.86 -5.08
CA ALA A 67 -18.05 5.45 -4.66
C ALA A 67 -17.45 6.30 -5.82
N PRO A 68 -16.94 7.52 -5.54
CA PRO A 68 -16.27 8.30 -6.57
C PRO A 68 -15.03 7.56 -7.09
N PRO A 69 -14.61 7.81 -8.34
CA PRO A 69 -13.33 7.31 -8.82
C PRO A 69 -12.19 7.89 -7.97
N LEU A 70 -11.09 7.15 -7.90
CA LEU A 70 -9.85 7.58 -7.27
C LEU A 70 -9.31 8.84 -7.95
N GLU A 71 -8.78 9.75 -7.14
CA GLU A 71 -8.11 10.95 -7.64
C GLU A 71 -6.78 10.60 -8.30
N SER A 72 -6.42 11.35 -9.34
CA SER A 72 -5.13 11.21 -10.02
C SER A 72 -4.10 12.16 -9.40
N VAL A 73 -2.92 11.62 -9.08
CA VAL A 73 -1.75 12.40 -8.67
C VAL A 73 -0.65 12.25 -9.73
N ASP A 74 -0.02 13.35 -10.10
CA ASP A 74 1.13 13.32 -11.00
C ASP A 74 2.32 12.66 -10.29
N VAL A 75 2.77 11.51 -10.79
CA VAL A 75 3.88 10.73 -10.24
C VAL A 75 5.17 11.54 -10.09
N ARG A 76 5.36 12.59 -10.90
CA ARG A 76 6.54 13.48 -10.83
C ARG A 76 6.62 14.24 -9.51
N GLN A 77 5.49 14.44 -8.83
CA GLN A 77 5.43 15.16 -7.54
C GLN A 77 5.98 14.34 -6.37
N ILE A 78 6.16 13.02 -6.55
CA ILE A 78 6.57 12.11 -5.48
C ILE A 78 7.90 11.42 -5.76
N TYR A 79 8.56 11.65 -6.90
CA TYR A 79 9.81 10.95 -7.24
C TYR A 79 10.91 11.12 -6.20
N ASP A 80 11.01 12.29 -5.57
CA ASP A 80 11.99 12.57 -4.51
C ASP A 80 11.75 11.78 -3.22
N LYS A 81 10.53 11.24 -3.02
CA LYS A 81 10.16 10.43 -1.86
C LYS A 81 10.47 8.94 -2.03
N PHE A 82 10.77 8.49 -3.25
CA PHE A 82 11.01 7.07 -3.56
C PHE A 82 12.41 6.84 -4.16
N PRO A 83 12.92 5.60 -4.16
CA PRO A 83 14.23 5.30 -4.75
C PRO A 83 14.28 5.72 -6.23
N GLU A 84 15.31 6.48 -6.60
CA GLU A 84 15.55 6.93 -7.98
C GLU A 84 16.49 6.01 -8.78
N LYS A 85 17.21 5.12 -8.09
CA LYS A 85 18.17 4.20 -8.71
C LYS A 85 17.46 3.07 -9.47
N LYS A 86 18.25 2.17 -10.05
CA LYS A 86 17.74 0.98 -10.75
C LYS A 86 16.73 0.21 -9.88
N GLY A 87 15.57 -0.10 -10.45
CA GLY A 87 14.43 -0.68 -9.74
C GLY A 87 13.64 0.32 -8.87
N GLY A 88 13.85 1.61 -9.10
CA GLY A 88 13.16 2.73 -8.45
C GLY A 88 11.81 3.07 -9.07
N LEU A 89 11.06 3.99 -8.44
CA LEU A 89 9.69 4.29 -8.85
C LEU A 89 9.60 4.75 -10.30
N ARG A 90 10.51 5.62 -10.75
CA ARG A 90 10.53 6.13 -12.12
C ARG A 90 10.71 5.02 -13.14
N GLU A 91 11.71 4.17 -12.97
CA GLU A 91 11.97 3.05 -13.90
C GLU A 91 10.79 2.06 -13.91
N LEU A 92 10.20 1.77 -12.74
CA LEU A 92 9.05 0.89 -12.65
C LEU A 92 7.83 1.48 -13.36
N TYR A 93 7.56 2.78 -13.18
CA TYR A 93 6.44 3.47 -13.82
C TYR A 93 6.61 3.55 -15.34
N ASP A 94 7.81 3.87 -15.82
CA ASP A 94 8.10 3.97 -17.26
C ASP A 94 8.01 2.61 -17.96
N ARG A 95 8.33 1.51 -17.26
CA ARG A 95 8.29 0.14 -17.80
C ARG A 95 6.93 -0.53 -17.63
N GLY A 96 6.24 -0.23 -16.54
CA GLY A 96 5.00 -0.88 -16.13
C GLY A 96 3.76 -0.20 -16.71
N PRO A 97 2.59 -0.87 -16.66
CA PRO A 97 1.33 -0.23 -16.98
C PRO A 97 1.00 0.87 -15.95
N PRO A 98 0.73 2.12 -16.36
CA PRO A 98 0.43 3.23 -15.42
C PRO A 98 -0.73 2.96 -14.47
N HIS A 99 -1.74 2.20 -14.91
CA HIS A 99 -2.92 1.86 -14.12
C HIS A 99 -2.66 0.81 -13.02
N ALA A 100 -1.43 0.31 -12.88
CA ALA A 100 -1.01 -0.54 -11.77
C ALA A 100 -0.35 0.23 -10.63
N PHE A 101 -0.22 1.56 -10.75
CA PHE A 101 0.42 2.41 -9.76
C PHE A 101 -0.63 3.18 -8.95
N PHE A 102 -0.53 3.08 -7.63
CA PHE A 102 -1.44 3.73 -6.70
C PHE A 102 -0.63 4.46 -5.63
N LEU A 103 -1.12 5.61 -5.19
CA LEU A 103 -0.59 6.34 -4.05
C LEU A 103 -1.64 6.33 -2.94
N VAL A 104 -1.25 5.84 -1.76
CA VAL A 104 -2.10 5.84 -0.57
C VAL A 104 -1.51 6.80 0.45
N LYS A 105 -2.31 7.78 0.89
CA LYS A 105 -1.96 8.66 2.00
C LYS A 105 -2.65 8.16 3.27
N PHE A 106 -1.88 7.77 4.26
CA PHE A 106 -2.41 7.33 5.54
C PHE A 106 -2.43 8.45 6.59
N TRP A 107 -3.43 8.39 7.46
CA TRP A 107 -3.40 9.02 8.77
C TRP A 107 -3.28 7.90 9.80
N ALA A 108 -2.06 7.65 10.27
CA ALA A 108 -1.81 6.56 11.19
C ALA A 108 -2.35 6.87 12.59
N ASP A 109 -3.01 5.90 13.21
CA ASP A 109 -3.42 5.99 14.61
C ASP A 109 -2.28 5.51 15.52
N LEU A 110 -1.66 6.46 16.23
CA LEU A 110 -0.57 6.19 17.17
C LEU A 110 -1.05 6.13 18.63
N ASN A 111 -2.36 6.20 18.88
CA ASN A 111 -2.95 6.24 20.21
C ASN A 111 -3.11 4.83 20.81
N TRP A 112 -1.99 4.12 21.00
CA TRP A 112 -2.01 2.75 21.51
C TRP A 112 -1.06 2.55 22.69
N GLY A 113 -1.42 1.65 23.61
CA GLY A 113 -0.66 1.32 24.84
C GLY A 113 -1.00 2.23 26.03
N PRO A 114 -0.55 1.90 27.25
CA PRO A 114 -0.89 2.66 28.46
C PRO A 114 -0.35 4.08 28.36
N SER A 115 -1.21 5.05 28.68
CA SER A 115 -0.89 6.46 28.74
C SER A 115 -0.08 6.77 30.01
N GLY A 116 1.18 7.13 29.85
CA GLY A 116 1.81 8.15 30.68
C GLY A 116 2.35 7.82 32.08
N GLU A 117 2.00 6.75 32.79
CA GLU A 117 2.42 6.63 34.22
C GLU A 117 3.00 5.28 34.69
N GLU A 118 3.22 4.30 33.82
CA GLU A 118 3.76 2.98 34.23
C GLU A 118 5.12 2.62 33.59
N VAL A 119 5.94 3.62 33.26
CA VAL A 119 7.38 3.41 33.00
C VAL A 119 8.13 3.43 34.34
N GLY A 120 7.63 2.63 35.29
CA GLY A 120 8.26 2.35 36.56
C GLY A 120 8.54 0.86 36.62
N THR A 121 9.80 0.47 36.42
CA THR A 121 10.35 -0.88 36.68
C THR A 121 9.75 -2.06 35.90
N GLY A 122 10.35 -2.41 34.76
CA GLY A 122 10.17 -3.74 34.15
C GLY A 122 10.21 -3.71 32.61
N GLY A 123 11.19 -4.38 32.02
CA GLY A 123 11.55 -4.28 30.61
C GLY A 123 10.48 -4.68 29.59
N SER A 124 10.62 -4.09 28.40
CA SER A 124 9.93 -4.42 27.14
C SER A 124 8.40 -4.34 27.16
N SER A 125 7.86 -3.32 26.49
CA SER A 125 6.54 -3.42 25.86
C SER A 125 6.59 -4.53 24.79
N GLY A 126 6.41 -5.78 25.22
CA GLY A 126 6.57 -7.01 24.43
C GLY A 126 5.43 -7.30 23.46
N GLY A 127 4.85 -6.26 22.85
CA GLY A 127 3.80 -6.42 21.86
C GLY A 127 4.34 -6.92 20.51
N PHE A 128 3.54 -7.71 19.80
CA PHE A 128 3.86 -8.17 18.45
C PHE A 128 3.43 -7.12 17.42
N TYR A 129 4.38 -6.63 16.60
CA TYR A 129 4.11 -5.67 15.52
C TYR A 129 4.07 -6.40 14.19
N GLY A 130 2.91 -6.33 13.54
CA GLY A 130 2.63 -7.12 12.35
C GLY A 130 2.06 -6.28 11.21
N VAL A 131 2.26 -6.78 10.01
CA VAL A 131 1.56 -6.36 8.79
C VAL A 131 0.82 -7.56 8.25
N SER A 132 -0.45 -7.37 7.89
CA SER A 132 -1.22 -8.36 7.15
C SER A 132 -1.71 -7.74 5.84
N SER A 133 -1.61 -8.49 4.75
CA SER A 133 -2.16 -8.09 3.46
C SER A 133 -2.82 -9.27 2.76
N GLN A 134 -3.94 -8.99 2.09
CA GLN A 134 -4.70 -9.94 1.31
C GLN A 134 -4.90 -9.41 -0.10
N TYR A 135 -4.68 -10.28 -1.09
CA TYR A 135 -4.88 -9.99 -2.49
C TYR A 135 -5.77 -11.03 -3.14
N GLU A 136 -6.46 -10.64 -4.21
CA GLU A 136 -7.29 -11.52 -5.02
C GLU A 136 -6.91 -11.43 -6.50
N SER A 137 -7.00 -12.55 -7.20
CA SER A 137 -6.78 -12.68 -8.64
C SER A 137 -7.77 -13.65 -9.28
N LEU A 138 -8.01 -13.47 -10.58
CA LEU A 138 -8.71 -14.44 -11.42
C LEU A 138 -7.77 -15.48 -12.05
N GLU A 139 -6.46 -15.24 -11.99
CA GLU A 139 -5.43 -16.10 -12.56
C GLU A 139 -4.65 -16.81 -11.46
N HIS A 140 -4.35 -18.10 -11.66
CA HIS A 140 -3.46 -18.84 -10.79
C HIS A 140 -2.01 -18.42 -11.07
N MET A 141 -1.44 -17.62 -10.17
CA MET A 141 -0.05 -17.16 -10.25
C MET A 141 0.68 -17.35 -8.92
N THR A 142 1.98 -17.07 -8.91
CA THR A 142 2.75 -16.94 -7.66
C THR A 142 2.95 -15.46 -7.38
N LEU A 143 2.54 -15.01 -6.20
CA LEU A 143 2.67 -13.60 -5.81
C LEU A 143 4.00 -13.39 -5.12
N THR A 144 4.82 -12.49 -5.64
CA THR A 144 6.00 -11.97 -4.93
C THR A 144 5.76 -10.52 -4.57
N CYS A 145 5.69 -10.23 -3.26
CA CYS A 145 5.52 -8.89 -2.72
C CYS A 145 6.88 -8.36 -2.24
N SER A 146 7.31 -7.21 -2.77
CA SER A 146 8.47 -6.47 -2.26
C SER A 146 7.98 -5.20 -1.56
N SER A 147 8.24 -5.13 -0.26
CA SER A 147 7.93 -3.99 0.60
C SER A 147 9.21 -3.26 0.98
N LYS A 148 9.34 -2.00 0.54
CA LYS A 148 10.53 -1.17 0.75
C LYS A 148 10.22 -0.01 1.68
N VAL A 149 10.99 0.13 2.76
CA VAL A 149 10.94 1.29 3.64
C VAL A 149 11.97 2.29 3.14
N CYS A 150 11.53 3.54 2.96
CA CYS A 150 12.36 4.61 2.44
C CYS A 150 12.52 5.73 3.47
N SER A 151 13.70 6.34 3.50
CA SER A 151 13.99 7.56 4.27
C SER A 151 14.71 8.53 3.36
N PHE A 152 14.20 9.76 3.23
CA PHE A 152 14.74 10.78 2.30
C PHE A 152 14.96 10.23 0.87
N GLY A 153 13.95 9.54 0.32
CA GLY A 153 14.01 8.96 -1.02
C GLY A 153 14.95 7.75 -1.18
N LYS A 154 15.57 7.25 -0.09
CA LYS A 154 16.51 6.12 -0.15
C LYS A 154 15.94 4.89 0.52
N GLN A 155 16.11 3.73 -0.13
CA GLN A 155 15.76 2.43 0.46
C GLN A 155 16.64 2.15 1.68
N VAL A 156 16.00 1.91 2.82
CA VAL A 156 16.66 1.55 4.10
C VAL A 156 16.57 0.05 4.34
N VAL A 157 15.39 -0.52 4.13
CA VAL A 157 15.13 -1.96 4.27
C VAL A 157 14.13 -2.41 3.21
N GLU A 158 14.28 -3.66 2.78
CA GLU A 158 13.37 -4.33 1.86
C GLU A 158 13.02 -5.69 2.43
N LYS A 159 11.72 -6.01 2.40
CA LYS A 159 11.20 -7.32 2.72
C LYS A 159 10.58 -7.91 1.47
N VAL A 160 11.02 -9.09 1.07
CA VAL A 160 10.47 -9.82 -0.06
C VAL A 160 9.79 -11.08 0.46
N GLU A 161 8.51 -11.23 0.14
CA GLU A 161 7.69 -12.36 0.55
C GLU A 161 7.06 -12.99 -0.70
N THR A 162 6.99 -14.31 -0.74
CA THR A 162 6.41 -15.04 -1.86
C THR A 162 5.30 -15.95 -1.35
N GLU A 163 4.11 -15.78 -1.89
CA GLU A 163 2.90 -16.45 -1.46
C GLU A 163 2.26 -17.22 -2.63
N ARG A 164 1.67 -18.37 -2.33
CA ARG A 164 0.96 -19.18 -3.32
C ARG A 164 -0.54 -18.94 -3.20
N ALA A 165 -1.24 -19.06 -4.33
CA ALA A 165 -2.67 -18.89 -4.37
C ALA A 165 -3.41 -19.99 -3.58
N GLN A 166 -4.46 -19.57 -2.88
CA GLN A 166 -5.50 -20.44 -2.34
C GLN A 166 -6.78 -20.19 -3.15
N LEU A 167 -7.41 -21.25 -3.67
CA LEU A 167 -8.66 -21.10 -4.43
C LEU A 167 -9.84 -21.02 -3.46
N GLU A 168 -10.53 -19.89 -3.45
CA GLU A 168 -11.71 -19.63 -2.61
C GLU A 168 -12.77 -18.90 -3.42
N ASP A 169 -14.02 -19.38 -3.37
CA ASP A 169 -15.16 -18.77 -4.08
C ASP A 169 -14.90 -18.44 -5.56
N GLY A 170 -14.12 -19.29 -6.24
CA GLY A 170 -13.76 -19.12 -7.66
C GLY A 170 -12.69 -18.06 -7.93
N ARG A 171 -12.02 -17.56 -6.89
CA ARG A 171 -10.91 -16.59 -6.97
C ARG A 171 -9.65 -17.16 -6.33
N PHE A 172 -8.50 -16.71 -6.81
CA PHE A 172 -7.21 -17.02 -6.23
C PHE A 172 -6.85 -15.96 -5.20
N VAL A 173 -6.85 -16.35 -3.93
CA VAL A 173 -6.56 -15.49 -2.78
C VAL A 173 -5.12 -15.70 -2.32
N TYR A 174 -4.43 -14.60 -2.02
CA TYR A 174 -3.07 -14.59 -1.49
C TYR A 174 -3.08 -13.87 -0.14
N ARG A 175 -2.60 -14.53 0.92
CA ARG A 175 -2.62 -13.97 2.28
C ARG A 175 -1.23 -13.96 2.88
N LEU A 176 -0.69 -12.77 3.07
CA LEU A 176 0.51 -12.56 3.87
C LEU A 176 0.04 -12.10 5.26
N LEU A 177 -0.11 -13.03 6.19
CA LEU A 177 -0.70 -12.77 7.51
C LEU A 177 0.38 -12.66 8.58
N ARG A 178 0.18 -11.72 9.51
CA ARG A 178 1.04 -11.53 10.70
C ARG A 178 2.53 -11.49 10.31
N SER A 179 2.83 -10.81 9.21
CA SER A 179 4.18 -10.62 8.73
C SER A 179 4.90 -9.68 9.71
N PRO A 180 5.99 -10.10 10.40
CA PRO A 180 6.61 -9.29 11.44
C PRO A 180 7.22 -8.01 10.84
N MET A 181 6.97 -6.87 11.50
CA MET A 181 7.67 -5.63 11.17
C MET A 181 9.16 -5.77 11.49
N CYS A 182 9.99 -5.13 10.67
CA CYS A 182 11.42 -5.08 10.95
C CYS A 182 11.71 -4.20 12.17
N GLU A 183 12.82 -4.47 12.85
CA GLU A 183 13.24 -3.73 14.04
C GLU A 183 13.34 -2.22 13.80
N TYR A 184 13.79 -1.82 12.61
CA TYR A 184 13.83 -0.41 12.20
C TYR A 184 12.47 0.27 12.30
N LEU A 185 11.39 -0.36 11.79
CA LEU A 185 10.04 0.20 11.84
C LEU A 185 9.48 0.22 13.26
N VAL A 186 9.72 -0.83 14.05
CA VAL A 186 9.28 -0.90 15.45
C VAL A 186 9.94 0.22 16.26
N ASN A 187 11.26 0.37 16.16
CA ASN A 187 12.01 1.44 16.83
C ASN A 187 11.57 2.83 16.34
N PHE A 188 11.25 2.97 15.05
CA PHE A 188 10.72 4.21 14.49
C PHE A 188 9.37 4.58 15.13
N LEU A 189 8.43 3.64 15.24
CA LEU A 189 7.13 3.87 15.90
C LEU A 189 7.30 4.29 17.36
N HIS A 190 8.23 3.67 18.10
CA HIS A 190 8.52 4.06 19.48
C HIS A 190 9.05 5.49 19.58
N LYS A 191 10.02 5.85 18.75
CA LYS A 191 10.58 7.22 18.73
C LYS A 191 9.56 8.26 18.30
N LEU A 192 8.75 7.93 17.30
CA LEU A 192 7.71 8.84 16.79
C LEU A 192 6.68 9.17 17.89
N ARG A 193 6.29 8.17 18.69
CA ARG A 193 5.36 8.35 19.82
C ARG A 193 5.94 9.19 20.97
N GLN A 194 7.26 9.23 21.13
CA GLN A 194 7.92 10.03 22.17
C GLN A 194 7.95 11.52 21.84
N LEU A 195 7.60 11.92 20.60
CA LEU A 195 7.54 13.32 20.23
C LEU A 195 6.41 14.03 21.01
N PRO A 196 6.68 15.20 21.60
CA PRO A 196 5.73 15.88 22.47
C PRO A 196 4.53 16.43 21.71
N GLU A 197 4.71 16.76 20.42
CA GLU A 197 3.71 17.47 19.63
C GLU A 197 3.46 16.80 18.28
N ARG A 198 2.18 16.79 17.87
CA ARG A 198 1.73 16.13 16.64
C ARG A 198 2.37 16.72 15.37
N TYR A 199 2.70 18.01 15.37
CA TYR A 199 3.36 18.62 14.22
C TYR A 199 4.77 18.06 14.01
N MET A 200 5.50 17.76 15.10
CA MET A 200 6.83 17.15 15.01
C MET A 200 6.74 15.75 14.41
N MET A 201 5.69 15.00 14.77
CA MET A 201 5.43 13.68 14.17
C MET A 201 5.20 13.80 12.67
N ASN A 202 4.38 14.76 12.25
CA ASN A 202 4.12 15.00 10.82
C ASN A 202 5.41 15.38 10.08
N SER A 203 6.24 16.26 10.64
CA SER A 203 7.52 16.65 10.02
C SER A 203 8.52 15.49 9.89
N VAL A 204 8.45 14.47 10.75
CA VAL A 204 9.28 13.26 10.64
C VAL A 204 8.72 12.27 9.61
N LEU A 205 7.40 12.31 9.35
CA LEU A 205 6.72 11.45 8.37
C LEU A 205 6.71 12.03 6.95
N GLU A 206 7.15 13.28 6.76
CA GLU A 206 7.34 13.93 5.45
C GLU A 206 8.58 13.41 4.70
#